data_AF-A0A4P9YLM9-F1
#
_entry.id   AF-A0A4P9YLM9-F1
#
_cell.length_a   1.000
_cell.length_b   1.000
_cell.length_c   1.000
_cell.angle_alpha   90.00
_cell.angle_beta   90.00
_cell.angle_gamma   90.00
#
_symmetry.space_group_name_H-M   'P 1'
#
loop_
_entity.id
_entity.type
_entity.pdbx_description
1 polymer ?
#
loop_
_entity_poly.entity_id
_entity_poly.type
_entity_poly.pdbx_seq_one_letter_code
_entity_poly.pdbx_strand_id
1 'polypeptide(L)'
;MEVDEEQIPSSDSIEQHIDSLKKSYDKAPLPSNDGIDWSKEGYERSKLDKSFIMFQAKVSFNPTQCLRYKFNNPEPLLYSSKNKTKINKARKCPICNCPRVHEMQLMPSLLSILPVEEYAENESKEKKNSVLETFGMEFGTIHIFTCINDCSPGAYHEEEILVETESDI
;
A
#
# COMPACT_ATOMS: atom_id res chain seq x y z
N MET A 1 7.69 -18.06 -22.27
CA MET A 1 7.86 -17.03 -21.23
C MET A 1 8.24 -17.83 -19.99
N GLU A 2 9.54 -17.93 -19.74
CA GLU A 2 10.03 -18.59 -18.54
C GLU A 2 9.53 -17.75 -17.37
N VAL A 3 8.69 -18.35 -16.53
CA VAL A 3 8.31 -17.72 -15.27
C VAL A 3 9.55 -17.93 -14.41
N ASP A 4 10.40 -16.91 -14.33
CA ASP A 4 11.49 -16.90 -13.37
C ASP A 4 10.86 -17.20 -12.02
N GLU A 5 11.25 -18.33 -11.44
CA GLU A 5 10.82 -18.75 -10.12
C GLU A 5 11.44 -17.75 -9.15
N GLU A 6 10.75 -16.63 -8.92
CA GLU A 6 11.18 -15.57 -7.99
C GLU A 6 11.48 -16.25 -6.66
N GLN A 7 12.77 -16.31 -6.33
CA GLN A 7 13.23 -16.88 -5.08
C GLN A 7 12.59 -16.10 -3.94
N ILE A 8 11.61 -16.69 -3.29
CA ILE A 8 10.95 -16.11 -2.12
C ILE A 8 12.04 -15.95 -1.05
N PRO A 9 12.34 -14.72 -0.59
CA PRO A 9 13.37 -14.51 0.42
C PRO A 9 12.98 -15.25 1.70
N SER A 10 13.96 -15.89 2.35
CA SER A 10 13.75 -16.57 3.63
C SER A 10 13.33 -15.57 4.72
N SER A 11 12.64 -16.06 5.75
CA SER A 11 12.27 -15.26 6.93
C SER A 11 13.49 -14.52 7.52
N ASP A 12 14.60 -15.23 7.63
CA ASP A 12 15.83 -14.72 8.24
C ASP A 12 16.44 -13.58 7.41
N SER A 13 16.36 -13.67 6.08
CA SER A 13 16.84 -12.62 5.18
C SER A 13 16.01 -11.34 5.34
N ILE A 14 14.69 -11.47 5.47
CA ILE A 14 13.78 -10.34 5.69
C ILE A 14 14.06 -9.69 7.05
N GLU A 15 14.22 -10.47 8.11
CA GLU A 15 14.51 -9.94 9.46
C GLU A 15 15.83 -9.18 9.51
N GLN A 16 16.89 -9.72 8.90
CA GLN A 16 18.18 -9.04 8.78
C GLN A 16 18.05 -7.71 8.03
N HIS A 17 17.26 -7.67 6.96
CA HIS A 17 17.01 -6.45 6.20
C HIS A 17 16.24 -5.42 7.02
N ILE A 18 15.20 -5.83 7.74
CA ILE A 18 14.44 -4.98 8.67
C ILE A 18 15.37 -4.36 9.71
N ASP A 19 16.26 -5.14 10.30
CA ASP A 19 17.19 -4.63 11.32
C ASP A 19 18.26 -3.69 10.74
N SER A 20 18.69 -3.92 9.49
CA SER A 20 19.53 -2.98 8.75
C SER A 20 18.81 -1.65 8.51
N LEU A 21 17.55 -1.69 8.07
CA LEU A 21 16.74 -0.48 7.85
C LEU A 21 16.55 0.32 9.14
N LYS A 22 16.16 -0.33 10.25
CA LYS A 22 16.06 0.32 11.56
C LYS A 22 17.35 1.06 11.93
N LYS A 23 18.50 0.37 11.83
CA LYS A 23 19.82 0.96 12.13
C LYS A 23 20.16 2.12 11.20
N SER A 24 19.76 2.05 9.93
CA SER A 24 19.97 3.13 8.95
C SER A 24 19.19 4.38 9.34
N TYR A 25 17.92 4.20 9.69
CA TYR A 25 17.07 5.30 10.16
C TYR A 25 17.54 5.92 11.47
N ASP A 26 18.00 5.09 12.42
CA ASP A 26 18.56 5.56 13.70
C ASP A 26 19.85 6.40 13.53
N LYS A 27 20.60 6.19 12.44
CA LYS A 27 21.91 6.81 12.18
C LYS A 27 21.88 7.99 11.21
N ALA A 28 20.76 8.28 10.56
CA ALA A 28 20.68 9.39 9.60
C ALA A 28 21.05 10.73 10.30
N PRO A 29 21.81 11.65 9.66
CA PRO A 29 22.19 12.95 10.24
C PRO A 29 21.04 13.97 10.22
N LEU A 30 20.90 14.78 11.29
CA LEU A 30 19.87 15.83 11.38
C LEU A 30 20.05 16.82 10.23
N PRO A 31 19.00 17.20 9.47
CA PRO A 31 19.11 18.34 8.58
C PRO A 31 19.45 19.57 9.44
N SER A 32 20.59 20.17 9.13
CA SER A 32 21.07 21.41 9.72
C SER A 32 20.03 22.51 9.44
N ASN A 33 19.58 23.19 10.48
CA ASN A 33 18.56 24.22 10.38
C ASN A 33 19.15 25.53 9.81
N ASP A 34 19.30 25.60 8.49
CA ASP A 34 19.57 26.85 7.76
C ASP A 34 18.28 27.40 7.14
N GLY A 35 17.41 27.95 7.98
CA GLY A 35 16.58 29.10 7.63
C GLY A 35 15.39 28.91 6.68
N ILE A 36 14.87 27.71 6.47
CA ILE A 36 13.56 27.48 5.84
C ILE A 36 12.68 26.74 6.84
N ASP A 37 11.48 27.25 7.09
CA ASP A 37 10.47 26.69 8.01
C ASP A 37 9.95 25.33 7.50
N TRP A 38 10.79 24.31 7.64
CA TRP A 38 10.52 22.88 7.48
C TRP A 38 10.09 22.26 8.83
N SER A 39 9.22 22.93 9.56
CA SER A 39 8.74 22.53 10.89
C SER A 39 7.93 21.22 10.93
N LYS A 40 7.81 20.49 9.81
CA LYS A 40 7.19 19.16 9.72
C LYS A 40 8.18 17.97 9.69
N GLU A 41 9.45 18.16 9.32
CA GLU A 41 10.40 17.04 9.19
C GLU A 41 11.03 16.60 10.53
N GLY A 42 10.87 17.42 11.58
CA GLY A 42 11.44 17.14 12.91
C GLY A 42 10.74 16.04 13.71
N TYR A 43 9.54 15.59 13.30
CA TYR A 43 8.78 14.57 14.02
C TYR A 43 9.13 13.13 13.62
N GLU A 44 9.74 12.94 12.45
CA GLU A 44 9.97 11.63 11.82
C GLU A 44 11.11 10.83 12.45
N ARG A 45 11.97 11.47 13.24
CA ARG A 45 13.23 10.89 13.69
C ARG A 45 13.15 9.87 14.83
N SER A 46 11.98 9.65 15.43
CA SER A 46 11.86 8.77 16.61
C SER A 46 10.72 7.77 16.59
N LYS A 47 9.91 7.70 15.53
CA LYS A 47 8.76 6.79 15.46
C LYS A 47 8.42 6.37 14.01
N LEU A 48 9.41 5.96 13.23
CA LEU A 48 9.08 5.31 11.97
C LEU A 48 8.23 4.07 12.24
N ASP A 49 7.10 4.01 11.54
CA ASP A 49 6.10 2.98 11.76
C ASP A 49 6.72 1.59 11.48
N LYS A 50 6.55 0.66 12.42
CA LYS A 50 7.01 -0.73 12.25
C LYS A 50 6.44 -1.35 10.97
N SER A 51 5.20 -1.03 10.63
CA SER A 51 4.54 -1.48 9.40
C SER A 51 5.23 -0.90 8.18
N PHE A 52 5.62 0.37 8.19
CA PHE A 52 6.34 1.01 7.09
C PHE A 52 7.75 0.41 6.89
N ILE A 53 8.49 0.13 7.96
CA ILE A 53 9.81 -0.53 7.86
C ILE A 53 9.64 -1.95 7.29
N MET A 54 8.63 -2.71 7.75
CA MET A 54 8.31 -4.03 7.21
C MET A 54 7.89 -3.97 5.74
N PHE A 55 7.13 -2.93 5.37
CA PHE A 55 6.72 -2.65 4.01
C PHE A 55 7.94 -2.43 3.12
N GLN A 56 8.81 -1.49 3.47
CA GLN A 56 10.02 -1.20 2.71
C GLN A 56 10.92 -2.43 2.58
N ALA A 57 11.15 -3.15 3.67
CA ALA A 57 11.94 -4.38 3.64
C ALA A 57 11.36 -5.40 2.66
N LYS A 58 10.04 -5.59 2.65
CA LYS A 58 9.39 -6.55 1.75
C LYS A 58 9.33 -6.09 0.30
N VAL A 59 9.25 -4.79 0.04
CA VAL A 59 9.27 -4.24 -1.33
C VAL A 59 10.67 -4.26 -1.90
N SER A 60 11.72 -4.08 -1.08
CA SER A 60 13.10 -4.07 -1.57
C SER A 60 13.55 -5.42 -2.16
N PHE A 61 12.99 -6.55 -1.71
CA PHE A 61 13.25 -7.86 -2.28
C PHE A 61 12.56 -8.10 -3.63
N ASN A 62 11.42 -7.45 -3.88
CA ASN A 62 10.70 -7.55 -5.14
C ASN A 62 10.09 -6.20 -5.52
N PRO A 63 10.92 -5.27 -6.03
CA PRO A 63 10.50 -3.90 -6.32
C PRO A 63 9.65 -3.79 -7.58
N THR A 64 9.58 -4.83 -8.42
CA THR A 64 8.75 -4.88 -9.64
C THR A 64 7.37 -5.48 -9.40
N GLN A 65 7.14 -6.10 -8.25
CA GLN A 65 5.86 -6.70 -7.90
C GLN A 65 4.75 -5.66 -7.90
N CYS A 66 3.79 -5.80 -8.80
CA CYS A 66 2.63 -4.92 -8.88
C CYS A 66 1.43 -5.44 -8.07
N LEU A 67 1.43 -6.74 -7.70
CA LEU A 67 0.30 -7.40 -7.06
C LEU A 67 0.78 -8.50 -6.11
N ARG A 68 0.11 -8.63 -4.96
CA ARG A 68 0.25 -9.76 -4.03
C ARG A 68 -1.13 -10.34 -3.74
N TYR A 69 -1.36 -11.57 -4.20
CA TYR A 69 -2.62 -12.28 -3.97
C TYR A 69 -2.52 -13.20 -2.76
N LYS A 70 -3.50 -13.10 -1.84
CA LYS A 70 -3.69 -14.08 -0.78
C LYS A 70 -5.11 -13.93 -0.22
N PHE A 71 -5.99 -14.83 -0.63
CA PHE A 71 -7.36 -14.87 -0.17
C PHE A 71 -7.44 -15.08 1.35
N ASN A 72 -8.34 -14.33 2.00
CA ASN A 72 -8.54 -14.33 3.44
C ASN A 72 -7.23 -14.16 4.23
N ASN A 73 -6.38 -13.21 3.81
CA ASN A 73 -5.12 -12.95 4.50
C ASN A 73 -5.36 -12.12 5.78
N PRO A 74 -5.08 -12.65 6.98
CA PRO A 74 -5.24 -11.90 8.22
C PRO A 74 -4.16 -10.82 8.42
N GLU A 75 -3.03 -10.94 7.70
CA GLU A 75 -1.87 -10.07 7.84
C GLU A 75 -1.41 -9.55 6.47
N PRO A 76 -2.18 -8.66 5.82
CA PRO A 76 -1.73 -7.97 4.62
C PRO A 76 -0.52 -7.08 4.91
N LEU A 77 0.23 -6.74 3.86
CA LEU A 77 1.39 -5.89 4.01
C LEU A 77 0.93 -4.44 4.15
N LEU A 78 0.92 -3.95 5.39
CA LEU A 78 0.48 -2.60 5.71
C LEU A 78 1.57 -1.58 5.42
N TYR A 79 1.17 -0.47 4.83
CA TYR A 79 1.98 0.74 4.71
C TYR A 79 2.03 1.51 6.04
N SER A 80 0.91 1.55 6.78
CA SER A 80 0.81 2.21 8.09
C SER A 80 0.06 1.36 9.13
N SER A 81 0.58 1.34 10.37
CA SER A 81 -0.07 0.70 11.52
C SER A 81 -1.40 1.36 11.87
N LYS A 82 -1.62 2.63 11.52
CA LYS A 82 -2.90 3.33 11.76
C LYS A 82 -4.05 2.63 11.03
N ASN A 83 -3.77 2.00 9.90
CA ASN A 83 -4.76 1.37 9.03
C ASN A 83 -5.09 -0.08 9.41
N LYS A 84 -4.36 -0.68 10.37
CA LYS A 84 -4.66 -2.04 10.88
C LYS A 84 -6.12 -2.17 11.36
N THR A 85 -6.68 -1.10 11.91
CA THR A 85 -8.10 -1.10 12.34
C THR A 85 -9.09 -0.86 11.22
N LYS A 86 -8.67 -0.21 10.11
CA LYS A 86 -9.52 0.06 8.94
C LYS A 86 -9.73 -1.21 8.12
N ILE A 87 -8.71 -2.06 7.99
CA ILE A 87 -8.80 -3.37 7.29
C ILE A 87 -9.90 -4.26 7.89
N ASN A 88 -10.08 -4.22 9.20
CA ASN A 88 -11.10 -5.02 9.89
C ASN A 88 -12.52 -4.43 9.82
N LYS A 89 -12.71 -3.28 9.15
CA LYS A 89 -13.97 -2.54 9.07
C LYS A 89 -14.61 -2.56 7.69
N ALA A 90 -14.17 -3.45 6.80
CA ALA A 90 -14.81 -3.63 5.50
C ALA A 90 -16.32 -3.87 5.66
N ARG A 91 -17.13 -3.21 4.83
CA ARG A 91 -18.58 -3.39 4.74
C ARG A 91 -18.89 -4.85 4.41
N LYS A 92 -20.04 -5.31 4.90
CA LYS A 92 -20.54 -6.65 4.63
C LYS A 92 -20.95 -6.80 3.17
N CYS A 93 -20.92 -8.04 2.68
CA CYS A 93 -21.39 -8.37 1.36
C CYS A 93 -22.88 -8.01 1.20
N PRO A 94 -23.29 -7.28 0.15
CA PRO A 94 -24.70 -6.90 -0.04
C PRO A 94 -25.60 -8.09 -0.44
N ILE A 95 -25.02 -9.19 -0.90
CA ILE A 95 -25.76 -10.38 -1.37
C ILE A 95 -26.11 -11.31 -0.20
N CYS A 96 -25.09 -11.76 0.54
CA CYS A 96 -25.25 -12.76 1.59
C CYS A 96 -25.11 -12.20 3.02
N ASN A 97 -24.76 -10.92 3.16
CA ASN A 97 -24.50 -10.25 4.43
C ASN A 97 -23.34 -10.85 5.26
N CYS A 98 -22.52 -11.73 4.67
CA CYS A 98 -21.30 -12.22 5.28
C CYS A 98 -20.18 -11.17 5.25
N PRO A 99 -19.17 -11.27 6.13
CA PRO A 99 -18.01 -10.38 6.11
C PRO A 99 -17.28 -10.43 4.77
N ARG A 100 -16.69 -9.28 4.40
CA ARG A 100 -15.62 -9.27 3.39
C ARG A 100 -14.28 -9.52 4.06
N VAL A 101 -13.39 -10.18 3.34
CA VAL A 101 -12.03 -10.50 3.76
C VAL A 101 -11.03 -9.97 2.74
N HIS A 102 -9.79 -9.72 3.17
CA HIS A 102 -8.74 -9.28 2.27
C HIS A 102 -8.47 -10.38 1.24
N GLU A 103 -8.52 -10.03 -0.05
CA GLU A 103 -8.22 -10.95 -1.15
C GLU A 103 -6.84 -10.70 -1.73
N MET A 104 -6.54 -9.45 -2.06
CA MET A 104 -5.30 -9.07 -2.72
C MET A 104 -4.93 -7.61 -2.44
N GLN A 105 -3.67 -7.29 -2.67
CA GLN A 105 -3.13 -5.94 -2.54
C GLN A 105 -2.38 -5.56 -3.82
N LEU A 106 -2.58 -4.33 -4.28
CA LEU A 106 -1.84 -3.71 -5.37
C LEU A 106 -0.69 -2.90 -4.80
N MET A 107 0.48 -3.10 -5.37
CA MET A 107 1.74 -2.52 -4.89
C MET A 107 2.09 -1.22 -5.65
N PRO A 108 2.95 -0.34 -5.10
CA PRO A 108 3.32 0.93 -5.73
C PRO A 108 3.90 0.78 -7.13
N SER A 109 4.60 -0.32 -7.39
CA SER A 109 5.22 -0.60 -8.69
C SER A 109 4.22 -0.60 -9.85
N LEU A 110 2.94 -0.82 -9.56
CA LEU A 110 1.84 -0.70 -10.52
C LEU A 110 1.82 0.68 -11.19
N LEU A 111 2.19 1.75 -10.48
CA LEU A 111 2.23 3.11 -11.02
C LEU A 111 3.19 3.26 -12.20
N SER A 112 4.23 2.41 -12.29
CA SER A 112 5.19 2.46 -13.40
C SER A 112 4.65 1.90 -14.72
N ILE A 113 3.55 1.14 -14.67
CA ILE A 113 2.96 0.49 -15.84
C ILE A 113 1.60 1.09 -16.23
N LEU A 114 0.98 1.85 -15.34
CA LEU A 114 -0.29 2.50 -15.63
C LEU A 114 -0.02 3.73 -16.53
N PRO A 115 -0.71 3.87 -17.68
CA PRO A 115 -0.53 5.00 -18.59
C PRO A 115 -1.31 6.22 -18.09
N VAL A 116 -0.94 6.72 -16.91
CA VAL A 116 -1.80 7.65 -16.19
C VAL A 116 -1.80 9.04 -16.82
N GLU A 117 -0.74 9.44 -17.52
CA GLU A 117 -0.71 10.66 -18.32
C GLU A 117 -1.84 10.66 -19.37
N GLU A 118 -2.03 9.54 -20.06
CA GLU A 118 -3.07 9.39 -21.08
C GLU A 118 -4.48 9.48 -20.48
N TYR A 119 -4.69 8.93 -19.28
CA TYR A 119 -5.99 9.02 -18.60
C TYR A 119 -6.24 10.39 -17.95
N ALA A 120 -5.21 11.05 -17.42
CA ALA A 120 -5.32 12.36 -16.80
C ALA A 120 -5.72 13.45 -17.81
N GLU A 121 -5.16 13.41 -19.02
CA GLU A 121 -5.51 14.33 -20.10
C GLU A 121 -6.99 14.20 -20.53
N ASN A 122 -7.53 12.99 -20.46
CA ASN A 122 -8.93 12.70 -20.83
C ASN A 122 -9.94 13.07 -19.72
N GLU A 123 -9.60 12.93 -18.43
CA GLU A 123 -10.49 13.29 -17.31
C GLU A 123 -10.64 14.80 -17.08
N SER A 124 -9.63 15.59 -17.45
CA SER A 124 -9.61 17.06 -17.28
C SER A 124 -10.77 17.80 -17.98
N LYS A 125 -11.54 17.10 -18.83
CA LYS A 125 -12.74 17.61 -19.50
C LYS A 125 -14.05 17.36 -18.78
N GLU A 126 -14.13 16.43 -17.81
CA GLU A 126 -15.44 16.03 -17.25
C GLU A 126 -15.64 16.13 -15.73
N LYS A 127 -14.65 16.02 -14.83
CA LYS A 127 -14.94 16.12 -13.36
C LYS A 127 -13.77 16.65 -12.51
N LYS A 128 -13.98 17.80 -11.85
CA LYS A 128 -13.06 18.48 -10.90
C LYS A 128 -12.97 17.82 -9.49
N ASN A 129 -13.26 16.53 -9.38
CA ASN A 129 -13.28 15.81 -8.09
C ASN A 129 -12.74 14.38 -8.29
N SER A 130 -11.74 14.20 -9.16
CA SER A 130 -11.12 12.88 -9.29
C SER A 130 -10.16 12.63 -8.13
N VAL A 131 -10.08 11.38 -7.70
CA VAL A 131 -9.12 10.92 -6.68
C VAL A 131 -7.68 11.27 -7.10
N LEU A 132 -7.44 11.31 -8.42
CA LEU A 132 -6.18 11.68 -9.06
C LEU A 132 -5.76 13.14 -8.75
N GLU A 133 -6.71 14.09 -8.74
CA GLU A 133 -6.41 15.49 -8.38
C GLU A 133 -6.17 15.67 -6.87
N THR A 134 -6.74 14.81 -6.02
CA THR A 134 -6.67 14.97 -4.56
C THR A 134 -5.43 14.32 -3.95
N PHE A 135 -5.00 13.18 -4.48
CA PHE A 135 -3.91 12.37 -3.89
C PHE A 135 -2.65 12.31 -4.74
N GLY A 136 -2.67 12.87 -5.95
CA GLY A 136 -1.65 12.54 -6.94
C GLY A 136 -1.61 11.02 -7.20
N MET A 137 -0.62 10.59 -7.96
CA MET A 137 -0.43 9.19 -8.30
C MET A 137 0.41 8.44 -7.25
N GLU A 138 0.31 8.82 -5.97
CA GLU A 138 1.27 8.37 -4.96
C GLU A 138 0.54 7.58 -3.86
N PHE A 139 0.41 6.27 -4.06
CA PHE A 139 -0.10 5.34 -3.04
C PHE A 139 0.98 4.37 -2.58
N GLY A 140 0.93 4.01 -1.30
CA GLY A 140 1.78 2.98 -0.70
C GLY A 140 1.25 1.57 -0.97
N THR A 141 -0.06 1.34 -0.87
CA THR A 141 -0.68 0.08 -1.29
C THR A 141 -2.20 0.25 -1.40
N ILE A 142 -2.84 -0.56 -2.23
CA ILE A 142 -4.30 -0.63 -2.33
C ILE A 142 -4.73 -2.03 -1.92
N HIS A 143 -5.53 -2.12 -0.85
CA HIS A 143 -6.11 -3.39 -0.38
C HIS A 143 -7.50 -3.59 -0.99
N ILE A 144 -7.75 -4.80 -1.49
CA ILE A 144 -9.03 -5.19 -2.10
C ILE A 144 -9.70 -6.25 -1.22
N PHE A 145 -10.98 -6.04 -0.93
CA PHE A 145 -11.77 -6.90 -0.06
C PHE A 145 -12.94 -7.51 -0.80
N THR A 146 -13.11 -8.82 -0.67
CA THR A 146 -14.18 -9.58 -1.33
C THR A 146 -14.94 -10.43 -0.33
N CYS A 147 -16.10 -10.93 -0.72
CA CYS A 147 -16.93 -11.75 0.16
C CYS A 147 -16.24 -13.06 0.52
N ILE A 148 -16.30 -13.47 1.80
CA ILE A 148 -15.79 -14.79 2.24
C ILE A 148 -16.44 -15.98 1.50
N ASN A 149 -17.66 -15.80 1.00
CA ASN A 149 -18.41 -16.81 0.25
C ASN A 149 -18.30 -16.61 -1.28
N ASP A 150 -17.39 -15.75 -1.75
CA ASP A 150 -17.17 -15.48 -3.18
C ASP A 150 -18.47 -15.20 -3.94
N CYS A 151 -19.34 -14.38 -3.35
CA CYS A 151 -20.63 -14.07 -3.95
C CYS A 151 -20.44 -13.20 -5.19
N SER A 152 -20.64 -13.79 -6.38
CA SER A 152 -20.70 -13.05 -7.63
C SER A 152 -22.15 -12.73 -8.01
N PRO A 153 -22.51 -11.45 -8.23
CA PRO A 153 -23.85 -11.09 -8.69
C PRO A 153 -24.09 -11.37 -10.18
N GLY A 154 -23.12 -11.90 -10.93
CA GLY A 154 -23.25 -12.14 -12.38
C GLY A 154 -23.29 -10.86 -13.23
N ALA A 155 -23.08 -9.69 -12.63
CA ALA A 155 -22.99 -8.37 -13.25
C ALA A 155 -21.78 -7.59 -12.67
N TYR A 156 -21.53 -6.38 -13.18
CA TYR A 156 -20.54 -5.47 -12.59
C TYR A 156 -20.90 -5.20 -11.12
N HIS A 157 -19.90 -5.29 -10.25
CA HIS A 157 -20.06 -5.06 -8.82
C HIS A 157 -18.95 -4.14 -8.31
N GLU A 158 -19.30 -3.27 -7.37
CA GLU A 158 -18.33 -2.39 -6.71
C GLU A 158 -17.61 -3.17 -5.62
N GLU A 159 -16.30 -3.33 -5.78
CA GLU A 159 -15.45 -3.86 -4.72
C GLU A 159 -15.14 -2.79 -3.68
N GLU A 160 -14.88 -3.26 -2.46
CA GLU A 160 -14.47 -2.37 -1.38
C GLU A 160 -12.95 -2.32 -1.33
N ILE A 161 -12.41 -1.10 -1.35
CA ILE A 161 -10.98 -0.85 -1.37
C ILE A 161 -10.55 0.03 -0.18
N LEU A 162 -9.31 -0.18 0.26
CA LEU A 162 -8.61 0.73 1.16
C LEU A 162 -7.30 1.16 0.49
N VAL A 163 -7.15 2.46 0.26
CA VAL A 163 -5.91 3.05 -0.26
C VAL A 163 -5.10 3.58 0.92
N GLU A 164 -3.84 3.16 1.03
CA GLU A 164 -2.87 3.74 1.96
C GLU A 164 -1.92 4.67 1.22
N THR A 165 -1.66 5.86 1.78
CA THR A 165 -0.83 6.92 1.17
C THR A 165 0.25 7.38 2.14
N GLU A 166 1.19 8.22 1.69
CA GLU A 166 2.21 8.83 2.56
C GLU A 166 1.60 9.59 3.74
N SER A 167 0.43 10.21 3.55
CA SER A 167 -0.29 10.90 4.63
C SER A 167 -0.71 10.00 5.81
N ASP A 168 -0.71 8.68 5.62
CA ASP A 168 -1.03 7.71 6.67
C ASP A 168 0.18 7.35 7.56
N ILE A 169 1.42 7.66 7.16
CA ILE A 169 2.64 7.49 7.99
C ILE A 169 2.63 8.50 9.13
#